data_AF-A0A2K0UKF5-F1
#
_entry.id   AF-A0A2K0UKF5-F1
#
_cell.length_a   1.000
_cell.length_b   1.000
_cell.length_c   1.000
_cell.angle_alpha   90.00
_cell.angle_beta   90.00
_cell.angle_gamma   90.00
#
_symmetry.space_group_name_H-M   'P 1'
#
loop_
_entity.id
_entity.type
_entity.pdbx_description
1 polymer ?
#
loop_
_entity_poly.entity_id
_entity_poly.type
_entity_poly.pdbx_seq_one_letter_code
_entity_poly.pdbx_strand_id
1 'polypeptide(L)'
;MFQVHGVQHRSKDGGIRHGTYIPIVLENLADPIMSGREDLGWPKVYSEIKFKNDTDVGGNLDVELSWGGVKWASFSRGLLHANDVSRSSHTAGANSVNSSSLANGSGAGEEPVQSFSCSSEDALFVHKYIPATTDSPCRGTADADYDVLIHSTKPKVLMSQQASSAGFQILERTKKELPTLHHVVDRLSELPIISIVDASVKEVLGQDQFMGAKDSNEACSLPAVLLFNIYAKIHNRSICT
;
A
#
# COMPACT_ATOMS: atom_id res chain seq x y z
N MET A 1 -2.24 -1.69 -4.48
CA MET A 1 -3.25 -0.81 -3.87
C MET A 1 -2.54 0.15 -2.92
N PHE A 2 -2.86 1.43 -2.94
CA PHE A 2 -2.37 2.40 -1.95
C PHE A 2 -3.38 2.54 -0.82
N GLN A 3 -2.92 2.56 0.44
CA GLN A 3 -3.79 2.54 1.62
C GLN A 3 -3.40 3.64 2.60
N VAL A 4 -4.40 4.34 3.13
CA VAL A 4 -4.24 5.29 4.24
C VAL A 4 -5.01 4.75 5.44
N HIS A 5 -4.28 4.24 6.43
CA HIS A 5 -4.87 3.67 7.64
C HIS A 5 -5.21 4.74 8.69
N GLY A 6 -6.08 4.37 9.64
CA GLY A 6 -6.44 5.23 10.77
C GLY A 6 -7.37 6.38 10.42
N VAL A 7 -8.06 6.28 9.27
CA VAL A 7 -9.04 7.28 8.83
C VAL A 7 -10.33 7.13 9.63
N GLN A 8 -10.95 8.27 9.94
CA GLN A 8 -12.27 8.35 10.54
C GLN A 8 -13.27 8.86 9.49
N HIS A 9 -14.27 8.03 9.19
CA HIS A 9 -15.37 8.41 8.31
C HIS A 9 -16.57 8.81 9.16
N ARG A 10 -17.18 9.95 8.82
CA ARG A 10 -18.42 10.43 9.44
C ARG A 10 -19.57 10.23 8.45
N SER A 11 -20.50 9.36 8.79
CA SER A 11 -21.72 9.16 7.99
C SER A 11 -22.70 10.32 8.17
N LYS A 12 -23.67 10.43 7.25
CA LYS A 12 -24.68 11.50 7.24
C LYS A 12 -25.55 11.53 8.50
N ASP A 13 -25.72 10.39 9.16
CA ASP A 13 -26.43 10.23 10.44
C ASP A 13 -25.57 10.64 11.66
N GLY A 14 -24.31 11.07 11.44
CA GLY A 14 -23.38 11.49 12.47
C GLY A 14 -22.54 10.36 13.07
N GLY A 15 -22.79 9.10 12.67
CA GLY A 15 -21.98 7.95 13.08
C GLY A 15 -20.52 8.09 12.65
N ILE A 16 -19.60 7.65 13.50
CA ILE A 16 -18.16 7.63 13.19
C ILE A 16 -17.73 6.18 13.03
N ARG A 17 -17.01 5.90 11.95
CA ARG A 17 -16.40 4.59 11.68
C ARG A 17 -14.91 4.76 11.42
N HIS A 18 -14.09 3.93 12.05
CA HIS A 18 -12.66 3.86 11.80
C HIS A 18 -12.38 2.85 10.69
N GLY A 19 -11.34 3.09 9.90
CA GLY A 19 -10.96 2.16 8.83
C GLY A 19 -9.78 2.63 8.00
N THR A 20 -9.71 2.12 6.78
CA THR A 20 -8.65 2.41 5.82
C THR A 20 -9.24 3.05 4.58
N TYR A 21 -8.74 4.21 4.19
CA TYR A 21 -9.11 4.85 2.92
C TYR A 21 -8.23 4.35 1.79
N ILE A 22 -8.86 4.03 0.66
CA ILE A 22 -8.19 3.58 -0.56
C ILE A 22 -8.35 4.68 -1.61
N PRO A 23 -7.34 5.55 -1.82
CA PRO A 23 -7.41 6.61 -2.84
C PRO A 23 -7.15 6.09 -4.25
N ILE A 24 -6.38 5.00 -4.41
CA ILE A 24 -6.00 4.46 -5.72
C ILE A 24 -5.67 2.98 -5.67
N VAL A 25 -6.12 2.27 -6.71
CA VAL A 25 -5.73 0.90 -7.05
C VAL A 25 -5.14 0.90 -8.46
N LEU A 26 -4.05 0.18 -8.66
CA LEU A 26 -3.36 0.07 -9.94
C LEU A 26 -3.54 -1.35 -10.46
N GLU A 27 -4.05 -1.45 -11.68
CA GLU A 27 -4.26 -2.72 -12.39
C GLU A 27 -3.82 -2.59 -13.85
N ASN A 28 -3.63 -3.70 -14.54
CA ASN A 28 -3.15 -3.74 -15.92
C ASN A 28 -4.17 -4.35 -16.90
N LEU A 29 -5.42 -4.56 -16.48
CA LEU A 29 -6.50 -5.11 -17.31
C LEU A 29 -7.72 -4.19 -17.26
N ALA A 30 -8.31 -3.92 -18.43
CA ALA A 30 -9.41 -2.97 -18.55
C ALA A 30 -10.71 -3.48 -17.88
N ASP A 31 -11.09 -4.74 -18.10
CA ASP A 31 -12.37 -5.26 -17.59
C ASP A 31 -12.46 -5.22 -16.05
N PRO A 32 -11.42 -5.65 -15.30
CA PRO A 32 -11.40 -5.50 -13.84
C PRO A 32 -11.37 -4.05 -13.34
N ILE A 33 -10.77 -3.14 -14.10
CA ILE A 33 -10.77 -1.70 -13.82
C ILE A 33 -12.18 -1.14 -13.95
N MET A 34 -12.82 -1.39 -15.09
CA MET A 34 -14.13 -0.84 -15.42
C MET A 34 -15.21 -1.36 -14.47
N SER A 35 -15.35 -2.68 -14.35
CA SER A 35 -16.31 -3.31 -13.42
C SER A 35 -16.07 -2.88 -11.97
N GLY A 36 -14.81 -2.87 -11.51
CA GLY A 36 -14.48 -2.44 -10.15
C GLY A 36 -14.88 -0.97 -9.86
N ARG A 37 -14.75 -0.07 -10.85
CA ARG A 37 -15.15 1.34 -10.73
C ARG A 37 -16.66 1.52 -10.79
N GLU A 38 -17.30 0.91 -11.78
CA GLU A 38 -18.71 1.14 -12.09
C GLU A 38 -19.64 0.41 -11.12
N ASP A 39 -19.31 -0.83 -10.75
CA ASP A 39 -20.14 -1.64 -9.87
C ASP A 39 -19.89 -1.30 -8.40
N LEU A 40 -18.61 -1.22 -8.00
CA LEU A 40 -18.20 -1.20 -6.59
C LEU A 40 -17.61 0.14 -6.12
N GLY A 41 -17.27 1.06 -7.04
CA GLY A 41 -16.66 2.35 -6.69
C GLY A 41 -15.17 2.29 -6.37
N TRP A 42 -14.47 1.19 -6.70
CA TRP A 42 -13.01 1.12 -6.52
C TRP A 42 -12.31 2.18 -7.38
N PRO A 43 -11.33 2.96 -6.86
CA PRO A 43 -10.60 3.96 -7.62
C PRO A 43 -9.46 3.32 -8.42
N LYS A 44 -9.82 2.42 -9.33
CA LYS A 44 -8.87 1.69 -10.18
C LYS A 44 -8.41 2.57 -11.33
N VAL A 45 -7.12 2.54 -11.63
CA VAL A 45 -6.54 3.12 -12.83
C VAL A 45 -5.50 2.19 -13.45
N TYR A 46 -5.27 2.36 -14.74
CA TYR A 46 -4.35 1.52 -15.48
C TYR A 46 -2.89 1.89 -15.20
N SER A 47 -2.06 0.87 -15.00
CA SER A 47 -0.60 0.93 -15.13
C SER A 47 -0.09 -0.40 -15.66
N GLU A 48 0.94 -0.39 -16.51
CA GLU A 48 1.75 -1.59 -16.69
C GLU A 48 2.40 -1.94 -15.34
N ILE A 49 2.39 -3.22 -14.99
CA ILE A 49 3.02 -3.77 -13.78
C ILE A 49 3.96 -4.87 -14.24
N LYS A 50 5.27 -4.66 -14.10
CA LYS A 50 6.30 -5.60 -14.56
C LYS A 50 7.13 -6.08 -13.39
N PHE A 51 7.19 -7.39 -13.20
CA PHE A 51 8.14 -8.06 -12.31
C PHE A 51 9.43 -8.31 -13.11
N LYS A 52 10.56 -7.75 -12.67
CA LYS A 52 11.83 -7.80 -13.42
C LYS A 52 12.67 -9.04 -13.13
N ASN A 53 12.60 -9.54 -11.90
CA ASN A 53 13.30 -10.73 -11.46
C ASN A 53 12.27 -11.81 -11.11
N ASP A 54 12.72 -13.05 -11.05
CA ASP A 54 11.82 -14.18 -10.78
C ASP A 54 11.14 -14.03 -9.41
N THR A 55 9.87 -14.42 -9.36
CA THR A 55 9.04 -14.41 -8.15
C THR A 55 9.36 -15.56 -7.21
N ASP A 56 10.33 -16.39 -7.57
CA ASP A 56 10.79 -17.54 -6.81
C ASP A 56 11.15 -17.19 -5.36
N VAL A 57 10.84 -18.15 -4.49
CA VAL A 57 11.10 -18.09 -3.06
C VAL A 57 12.60 -17.90 -2.82
N GLY A 58 12.99 -16.73 -2.31
CA GLY A 58 14.37 -16.42 -1.93
C GLY A 58 15.11 -15.39 -2.80
N GLY A 59 14.56 -14.94 -3.93
CA GLY A 59 15.21 -13.95 -4.82
C GLY A 59 14.86 -12.48 -4.53
N ASN A 60 15.70 -11.52 -4.93
CA ASN A 60 15.33 -10.10 -4.90
C ASN A 60 14.14 -9.84 -5.84
N LEU A 61 13.14 -9.10 -5.37
CA LEU A 61 11.97 -8.76 -6.18
C LEU A 61 12.03 -7.29 -6.58
N ASP A 62 12.03 -7.02 -7.88
CA ASP A 62 11.94 -5.68 -8.43
C ASP A 62 10.66 -5.56 -9.26
N VAL A 63 9.82 -4.60 -8.90
CA VAL A 63 8.57 -4.29 -9.58
C VAL A 63 8.66 -2.91 -10.20
N GLU A 64 8.31 -2.80 -11.47
CA GLU A 64 8.25 -1.54 -12.21
C GLU A 64 6.81 -1.21 -12.59
N LEU A 65 6.43 0.04 -12.37
CA LEU A 65 5.19 0.61 -12.86
C LEU A 65 5.48 1.58 -13.99
N SER A 66 4.81 1.39 -15.12
CA SER A 66 4.91 2.26 -16.28
C SER A 66 3.54 2.56 -16.90
N TRP A 67 3.48 3.61 -17.70
CA TRP A 67 2.32 3.92 -18.54
C TRP A 67 2.82 4.28 -19.93
N GLY A 68 2.35 3.56 -20.96
CA GLY A 68 2.81 3.77 -22.32
C GLY A 68 4.33 3.59 -22.47
N GLY A 69 4.93 2.71 -21.65
CA GLY A 69 6.38 2.49 -21.61
C GLY A 69 7.17 3.54 -20.80
N VAL A 70 6.53 4.59 -20.29
CA VAL A 70 7.19 5.56 -19.41
C VAL A 70 7.13 5.05 -17.97
N LYS A 71 8.29 4.67 -17.42
CA LYS A 71 8.42 4.31 -16.00
C LYS A 71 8.08 5.52 -15.11
N TRP A 72 7.17 5.32 -14.16
CA TRP A 72 6.78 6.34 -13.18
C TRP A 72 6.94 5.89 -11.73
N ALA A 73 7.05 4.59 -11.44
CA ALA A 73 7.44 4.11 -10.13
C ALA A 73 8.21 2.78 -10.17
N SER A 74 8.92 2.48 -9.07
CA SER A 74 9.47 1.15 -8.82
C SER A 74 9.46 0.80 -7.35
N PHE A 75 9.35 -0.49 -7.11
CA PHE A 75 9.44 -1.11 -5.80
C PHE A 75 10.55 -2.16 -5.84
N SER A 76 11.31 -2.26 -4.76
CA SER A 76 12.32 -3.29 -4.60
C SER A 76 12.18 -3.97 -3.25
N ARG A 77 12.56 -5.23 -3.22
CA ARG A 77 12.65 -6.06 -2.03
C ARG A 77 13.98 -6.79 -2.03
N GLY A 78 14.77 -6.53 -1.00
CA GLY A 78 15.95 -7.33 -0.68
C GLY A 78 15.63 -8.39 0.38
N LEU A 79 16.32 -9.53 0.25
CA LEU A 79 16.54 -10.47 1.33
C LEU A 79 18.00 -10.35 1.78
N LEU A 80 18.27 -10.43 3.09
CA LEU A 80 19.62 -10.47 3.61
C LEU A 80 20.25 -11.75 3.05
N HIS A 81 21.35 -11.60 2.31
CA HIS A 81 22.18 -12.74 2.01
C HIS A 81 22.64 -13.34 3.35
N ALA A 82 22.58 -14.66 3.51
CA ALA A 82 23.05 -15.38 4.68
C ALA A 82 24.56 -15.16 5.02
N ASN A 83 25.26 -14.32 4.25
CA ASN A 83 26.68 -14.03 4.38
C ASN A 83 27.01 -12.63 4.94
N ASP A 84 26.03 -11.81 5.29
CA ASP A 84 26.30 -10.49 5.93
C ASP A 84 26.41 -10.54 7.45
N VAL A 85 26.51 -11.75 8.04
CA VAL A 85 27.08 -11.90 9.38
C VAL A 85 28.57 -12.16 9.24
N SER A 86 29.36 -11.14 9.60
CA SER A 86 30.80 -11.11 9.90
C SER A 86 31.80 -10.77 8.78
N ARG A 87 32.24 -9.50 8.78
CA ARG A 87 33.66 -9.12 8.64
C ARG A 87 33.89 -7.66 9.12
N SER A 88 33.80 -7.43 10.42
CA SER A 88 34.62 -6.39 11.05
C SER A 88 35.88 -7.05 11.62
N SER A 89 36.89 -7.13 10.76
CA SER A 89 38.27 -7.38 11.16
C SER A 89 38.80 -6.17 11.91
N HIS A 90 38.93 -6.28 13.23
CA HIS A 90 39.91 -5.49 13.98
C HIS A 90 40.83 -6.44 14.75
N THR A 91 42.06 -6.52 14.25
CA THR A 91 43.18 -7.19 14.91
C THR A 91 43.78 -6.27 15.96
N ALA A 92 44.20 -6.91 17.06
CA ALA A 92 45.26 -6.54 18.01
C ALA A 92 44.89 -5.70 19.25
N GLY A 93 45.18 -6.28 20.41
CA GLY A 93 45.55 -5.54 21.62
C GLY A 93 45.01 -6.12 22.92
N ALA A 94 45.70 -7.12 23.48
CA ALA A 94 45.50 -7.54 24.86
C ALA A 94 45.95 -6.45 25.85
N ASN A 95 45.16 -6.22 26.91
CA ASN A 95 45.63 -6.13 28.30
C ASN A 95 44.44 -6.07 29.27
N SER A 96 44.44 -6.98 30.25
CA SER A 96 43.58 -6.95 31.45
C SER A 96 44.08 -5.91 32.44
N VAL A 97 43.20 -5.27 33.22
CA VAL A 97 43.24 -5.18 34.71
C VAL A 97 41.85 -4.74 35.22
N ASN A 98 41.42 -5.35 36.32
CA ASN A 98 40.17 -5.22 37.07
C ASN A 98 39.95 -3.82 37.71
N SER A 99 38.69 -3.43 37.97
CA SER A 99 38.11 -3.20 39.33
C SER A 99 36.79 -2.39 39.33
N SER A 100 35.80 -2.96 40.02
CA SER A 100 34.82 -2.37 40.95
C SER A 100 33.97 -1.11 40.61
N SER A 101 32.66 -1.37 40.54
CA SER A 101 31.58 -0.81 41.40
C SER A 101 30.96 0.59 41.17
N LEU A 102 29.62 0.57 41.26
CA LEU A 102 28.66 1.55 41.80
C LEU A 102 28.06 2.65 40.90
N ALA A 103 26.76 2.43 40.61
CA ALA A 103 25.60 3.25 41.01
C ALA A 103 25.03 4.34 40.07
N ASN A 104 23.72 4.16 39.84
CA ASN A 104 22.60 5.10 39.75
C ASN A 104 22.63 6.29 38.78
N GLY A 105 21.64 6.30 37.88
CA GLY A 105 21.19 7.47 37.13
C GLY A 105 19.77 7.26 36.59
N SER A 106 18.78 7.70 37.36
CA SER A 106 17.36 7.82 37.04
C SER A 106 17.10 8.86 35.94
N GLY A 107 16.16 8.58 35.02
CA GLY A 107 15.74 9.56 34.00
C GLY A 107 14.53 9.13 33.18
N ALA A 108 13.36 9.58 33.61
CA ALA A 108 12.17 9.98 32.84
C ALA A 108 11.75 9.19 31.56
N GLY A 109 10.69 8.40 31.72
CA GLY A 109 9.50 8.43 30.86
C GLY A 109 9.69 8.19 29.35
N GLU A 110 9.95 6.94 28.97
CA GLU A 110 9.53 6.46 27.65
C GLU A 110 8.08 5.99 27.76
N GLU A 111 7.16 6.85 27.33
CA GLU A 111 5.78 6.45 27.01
C GLU A 111 5.82 5.31 25.99
N PRO A 112 5.18 4.15 26.26
CA PRO A 112 5.23 3.01 25.37
C PRO A 112 4.60 3.38 24.03
N VAL A 113 5.32 3.04 22.96
CA VAL A 113 4.87 3.17 21.56
C VAL A 113 3.47 2.55 21.47
N GLN A 114 2.45 3.39 21.27
CA GLN A 114 1.06 2.95 21.17
C GLN A 114 0.94 1.96 20.01
N SER A 115 0.80 0.69 20.35
CA SER A 115 0.35 -0.34 19.43
C SER A 115 -1.03 0.08 18.94
N PHE A 116 -1.16 0.40 17.65
CA PHE A 116 -2.44 0.64 17.01
C PHE A 116 -3.26 -0.66 17.02
N SER A 117 -3.91 -0.98 18.12
CA SER A 117 -4.91 -2.05 18.20
C SER A 117 -6.26 -1.47 17.79
N CYS A 118 -6.46 -1.33 16.48
CA CYS A 118 -7.77 -0.97 15.93
C CYS A 118 -8.62 -2.25 15.82
N SER A 119 -9.50 -2.49 16.80
CA SER A 119 -10.49 -3.56 16.72
C SER A 119 -11.81 -3.06 16.12
N SER A 120 -11.86 -2.91 14.80
CA SER A 120 -13.09 -2.95 13.98
C SER A 120 -12.71 -3.45 12.58
N GLU A 121 -12.85 -4.75 12.35
CA GLU A 121 -12.23 -5.48 11.24
C GLU A 121 -12.55 -4.88 9.85
N ASP A 122 -11.50 -4.59 9.08
CA ASP A 122 -11.42 -4.52 7.62
C ASP A 122 -12.37 -3.58 6.87
N ALA A 123 -12.85 -2.51 7.52
CA ALA A 123 -13.58 -1.43 6.85
C ALA A 123 -12.67 -0.66 5.88
N LEU A 124 -12.93 -0.82 4.58
CA LEU A 124 -12.29 -0.06 3.51
C LEU A 124 -13.23 1.03 3.02
N PHE A 125 -12.76 2.26 2.97
CA PHE A 125 -13.49 3.38 2.39
C PHE A 125 -12.94 3.70 1.01
N VAL A 126 -13.84 3.79 0.03
CA VAL A 126 -13.56 4.35 -1.30
C VAL A 126 -14.56 5.46 -1.59
N HIS A 127 -14.23 6.33 -2.54
CA HIS A 127 -15.13 7.39 -2.97
C HIS A 127 -15.53 7.15 -4.42
N LYS A 128 -16.83 7.02 -4.67
CA LYS A 128 -17.39 6.78 -6.01
C LYS A 128 -17.82 8.11 -6.61
N TYR A 129 -17.24 8.41 -7.76
CA TYR A 129 -17.57 9.60 -8.55
C TYR A 129 -17.85 9.21 -10.01
N ILE A 130 -19.05 9.53 -10.50
CA ILE A 130 -19.45 9.39 -11.90
C ILE A 130 -19.90 10.77 -12.39
N PRO A 131 -19.19 11.39 -13.36
CA PRO A 131 -19.56 12.70 -13.87
C PRO A 131 -20.86 12.61 -14.69
N ALA A 132 -21.71 13.63 -14.56
CA ALA A 132 -22.86 13.80 -15.41
C ALA A 132 -22.45 14.15 -16.85
N THR A 133 -23.23 13.66 -17.83
CA THR A 133 -23.01 14.00 -19.24
C THR A 133 -23.54 15.40 -19.53
N THR A 134 -22.70 16.41 -19.32
CA THR A 134 -23.06 17.83 -19.43
C THR A 134 -21.99 18.64 -20.17
N ASP A 135 -22.44 19.66 -20.91
CA ASP A 135 -21.57 20.63 -21.57
C ASP A 135 -21.18 21.79 -20.63
N SER A 136 -20.18 22.58 -21.03
CA SER A 136 -19.86 23.84 -20.32
C SER A 136 -21.07 24.79 -20.35
N PRO A 137 -21.41 25.47 -19.23
CA PRO A 137 -20.66 25.59 -17.97
C PRO A 137 -20.99 24.51 -16.93
N CYS A 138 -21.90 23.59 -17.22
CA CYS A 138 -22.38 22.57 -16.28
C CYS A 138 -21.42 21.38 -16.09
N ARG A 139 -20.32 21.33 -16.87
CA ARG A 139 -19.23 20.36 -16.72
C ARG A 139 -18.73 20.34 -15.28
N GLY A 140 -18.65 19.15 -14.69
CA GLY A 140 -18.20 18.95 -13.30
C GLY A 140 -19.34 18.64 -12.33
N THR A 141 -20.58 18.61 -12.80
CA THR A 141 -21.69 17.97 -12.08
C THR A 141 -21.54 16.45 -12.09
N ALA A 142 -22.05 15.77 -11.06
CA ALA A 142 -21.95 14.33 -10.89
C ALA A 142 -23.33 13.66 -10.96
N ASP A 143 -23.42 12.50 -11.63
CA ASP A 143 -24.55 11.58 -11.55
C ASP A 143 -24.47 10.70 -10.29
N ALA A 144 -23.25 10.45 -9.81
CA ALA A 144 -22.97 9.78 -8.54
C ALA A 144 -21.77 10.42 -7.85
N ASP A 145 -21.93 10.76 -6.57
CA ASP A 145 -20.89 11.32 -5.70
C ASP A 145 -21.20 10.88 -4.25
N TYR A 146 -20.53 9.83 -3.79
CA TYR A 146 -20.71 9.29 -2.44
C TYR A 146 -19.57 8.36 -2.02
N ASP A 147 -19.38 8.26 -0.71
CA ASP A 147 -18.46 7.29 -0.11
C ASP A 147 -19.09 5.90 -0.08
N VAL A 148 -18.28 4.87 -0.31
CA VAL A 148 -18.66 3.47 -0.26
C VAL A 148 -17.82 2.77 0.80
N LEU A 149 -18.50 2.05 1.69
CA LEU A 149 -17.89 1.15 2.64
C LEU A 149 -17.82 -0.26 2.05
N ILE A 150 -16.59 -0.75 1.86
CA ILE A 150 -16.29 -2.09 1.40
C ILE A 150 -15.83 -2.91 2.61
N HIS A 151 -16.47 -4.05 2.83
CA HIS A 151 -16.02 -5.02 3.81
C HIS A 151 -15.06 -5.98 3.10
N SER A 152 -13.78 -5.95 3.45
CA SER A 152 -12.81 -6.83 2.81
C SER A 152 -12.94 -8.26 3.35
N THR A 153 -12.98 -9.24 2.46
CA THR A 153 -12.73 -10.63 2.83
C THR A 153 -11.24 -10.87 2.86
N LYS A 154 -10.71 -11.41 3.97
CA LYS A 154 -9.29 -11.75 4.07
C LYS A 154 -8.95 -12.82 3.02
N PRO A 155 -7.95 -12.58 2.14
CA PRO A 155 -7.56 -13.55 1.13
C PRO A 155 -6.98 -14.79 1.76
N LYS A 156 -7.19 -15.96 1.12
CA LYS A 156 -6.48 -17.18 1.51
C LYS A 156 -5.02 -17.05 1.09
N VAL A 157 -4.15 -16.81 2.07
CA VAL A 157 -2.70 -16.73 1.87
C VAL A 157 -2.15 -18.14 1.64
N LEU A 158 -1.47 -18.33 0.51
CA LEU A 158 -0.78 -19.57 0.14
C LEU A 158 0.66 -19.56 0.68
N MET A 159 1.33 -18.41 0.60
CA MET A 159 2.69 -18.21 1.09
C MET A 159 2.89 -16.76 1.53
N SER A 160 3.73 -16.54 2.54
CA SER A 160 4.10 -15.20 3.02
C SER A 160 5.59 -15.16 3.33
N GLN A 161 6.28 -14.17 2.80
CA GLN A 161 7.70 -13.92 3.02
C GLN A 161 7.91 -12.48 3.47
N GLN A 162 8.63 -12.32 4.58
CA GLN A 162 9.05 -11.02 5.08
C GLN A 162 10.26 -10.52 4.28
N ALA A 163 10.28 -9.23 3.95
CA ALA A 163 11.45 -8.58 3.39
C ALA A 163 12.43 -8.20 4.49
N SER A 164 13.73 -8.30 4.24
CA SER A 164 14.74 -7.74 5.15
C SER A 164 15.08 -6.30 4.81
N SER A 165 14.89 -5.91 3.55
CA SER A 165 14.99 -4.54 3.08
C SER A 165 13.97 -4.30 1.98
N ALA A 166 13.53 -3.06 1.85
CA ALA A 166 12.62 -2.65 0.79
C ALA A 166 12.96 -1.24 0.34
N GLY A 167 12.65 -0.97 -0.92
CA GLY A 167 12.78 0.33 -1.53
C GLY A 167 11.51 0.68 -2.30
N PHE A 168 11.19 1.96 -2.33
CA PHE A 168 10.13 2.49 -3.17
C PHE A 168 10.59 3.82 -3.73
N GLN A 169 10.31 4.04 -5.01
CA GLN A 169 10.64 5.27 -5.71
C GLN A 169 9.48 5.64 -6.62
N ILE A 170 9.01 6.88 -6.48
CA ILE A 170 8.12 7.54 -7.44
C ILE A 170 8.99 8.49 -8.24
N LEU A 171 8.77 8.50 -9.55
CA LEU A 171 9.44 9.40 -10.47
C LEU A 171 8.40 10.39 -10.98
N GLU A 172 8.59 11.66 -10.68
CA GLU A 172 7.77 12.74 -11.23
C GLU A 172 7.80 12.71 -12.76
N ARG A 173 6.65 12.96 -13.37
CA ARG A 173 6.48 12.96 -14.82
C ARG A 173 5.59 14.11 -15.25
N THR A 174 5.89 14.64 -16.43
CA THR A 174 5.11 15.71 -17.02
C THR A 174 3.77 15.22 -17.53
N LYS A 175 2.83 16.15 -17.73
CA LYS A 175 1.56 15.88 -18.44
C LYS A 175 1.76 15.29 -19.84
N LYS A 176 2.87 15.59 -20.52
CA LYS A 176 3.17 15.01 -21.83
C LYS A 176 3.53 13.52 -21.73
N GLU A 177 4.27 13.16 -20.69
CA GLU A 177 4.71 11.79 -20.42
C GLU A 177 3.58 10.92 -19.85
N LEU A 178 2.74 11.49 -18.97
CA LEU A 178 1.58 10.84 -18.37
C LEU A 178 0.28 11.64 -18.57
N PRO A 179 -0.28 11.72 -19.79
CA PRO A 179 -1.44 12.55 -20.11
C PRO A 179 -2.63 12.39 -19.16
N THR A 180 -2.95 11.15 -18.80
CA THR A 180 -4.11 10.81 -17.96
C THR A 180 -3.76 10.45 -16.53
N LEU A 181 -2.48 10.32 -16.19
CA LEU A 181 -2.02 9.86 -14.87
C LEU A 181 -1.11 10.86 -14.13
N HIS A 182 -0.62 11.92 -14.79
CA HIS A 182 0.33 12.87 -14.21
C HIS A 182 -0.15 13.45 -12.87
N HIS A 183 -1.42 13.88 -12.78
CA HIS A 183 -1.97 14.48 -11.57
C HIS A 183 -1.97 13.52 -10.38
N VAL A 184 -2.13 12.21 -10.62
CA VAL A 184 -2.01 11.19 -9.58
C VAL A 184 -0.55 11.04 -9.15
N VAL A 185 0.36 10.87 -10.10
CA VAL A 185 1.79 10.65 -9.81
C VAL A 185 2.41 11.84 -9.11
N ASP A 186 2.06 13.05 -9.52
CA ASP A 186 2.47 14.32 -8.91
C ASP A 186 2.04 14.40 -7.44
N ARG A 187 0.78 14.06 -7.13
CA ARG A 187 0.30 14.02 -5.74
C ARG A 187 0.93 12.91 -4.92
N LEU A 188 1.23 11.76 -5.53
CA LEU A 188 1.91 10.68 -4.83
C LEU A 188 3.38 11.00 -4.56
N SER A 189 4.07 11.73 -5.44
CA SER A 189 5.48 12.12 -5.25
C SER A 189 5.65 13.20 -4.16
N GLU A 190 4.63 14.02 -3.93
CA GLU A 190 4.60 14.99 -2.82
C GLU A 190 4.59 14.33 -1.43
N LEU A 191 4.22 13.05 -1.32
CA LEU A 191 4.09 12.37 -0.02
C LEU A 191 5.47 12.07 0.59
N PRO A 192 5.82 12.66 1.76
CA PRO A 192 7.11 12.42 2.38
C PRO A 192 7.14 11.03 3.02
N ILE A 193 7.91 10.12 2.43
CA ILE A 193 8.20 8.80 2.99
C ILE A 193 9.23 8.97 4.10
N ILE A 194 8.81 8.86 5.36
CA ILE A 194 9.72 9.01 6.50
C ILE A 194 10.56 7.75 6.69
N SER A 195 9.89 6.59 6.66
CA SER A 195 10.53 5.28 6.81
C SER A 195 9.60 4.19 6.30
N ILE A 196 10.18 3.12 5.79
CA ILE A 196 9.47 1.87 5.53
C ILE A 196 9.46 1.09 6.84
N VAL A 197 8.27 0.75 7.33
CA VAL A 197 8.08 0.08 8.63
C VAL A 197 7.83 -1.41 8.47
N ASP A 198 7.29 -1.83 7.34
CA ASP A 198 7.03 -3.23 7.02
C ASP A 198 7.05 -3.44 5.51
N ALA A 199 7.54 -4.60 5.08
CA ALA A 199 7.48 -5.01 3.68
C ALA A 199 7.41 -6.53 3.56
N SER A 200 6.42 -7.03 2.81
CA SER A 200 6.22 -8.47 2.63
C SER A 200 5.71 -8.81 1.24
N VAL A 201 6.04 -10.02 0.82
CA VAL A 201 5.49 -10.66 -0.39
C VAL A 201 4.57 -11.77 0.06
N LYS A 202 3.34 -11.76 -0.45
CA LYS A 202 2.37 -12.82 -0.19
C LYS A 202 1.87 -13.38 -1.50
N GLU A 203 1.88 -14.69 -1.63
CA GLU A 203 1.12 -15.38 -2.66
C GLU A 203 -0.24 -15.70 -2.08
N VAL A 204 -1.31 -15.31 -2.77
CA VAL A 204 -2.69 -15.53 -2.32
C VAL A 204 -3.49 -16.25 -3.38
N LEU A 205 -4.46 -17.06 -2.97
CA LEU A 205 -5.44 -17.61 -3.89
C LEU A 205 -6.30 -16.45 -4.40
N GLY A 206 -6.49 -16.37 -5.72
CA GLY A 206 -7.36 -15.37 -6.33
C GLY A 206 -8.74 -15.37 -5.65
N GLN A 207 -9.28 -14.18 -5.41
CA GLN A 207 -10.60 -14.01 -4.84
C GLN A 207 -11.47 -13.24 -5.81
N ASP A 208 -12.75 -13.59 -5.80
CA ASP A 208 -13.76 -12.78 -6.43
C ASP A 208 -13.92 -11.48 -5.64
N GLN A 209 -13.71 -10.34 -6.30
CA GLN A 209 -13.88 -9.01 -5.70
C GLN A 209 -15.36 -8.64 -5.53
N PHE A 210 -16.30 -9.42 -6.10
CA PHE A 210 -17.75 -9.23 -5.98
C PHE A 210 -18.36 -9.85 -4.71
N MET A 211 -17.57 -10.43 -3.80
CA MET A 211 -18.05 -11.12 -2.58
C MET A 211 -18.66 -10.21 -1.48
N GLY A 212 -19.31 -9.11 -1.87
CA GLY A 212 -20.35 -8.41 -1.11
C GLY A 212 -21.78 -8.66 -1.65
N ALA A 213 -21.93 -9.24 -2.84
CA ALA A 213 -23.20 -9.68 -3.41
C ALA A 213 -23.28 -11.21 -3.31
N LYS A 214 -24.18 -11.73 -2.48
CA LYS A 214 -24.37 -13.18 -2.32
C LYS A 214 -25.15 -13.74 -3.51
N ASP A 215 -24.59 -14.73 -4.19
CA ASP A 215 -25.34 -15.93 -4.54
C ASP A 215 -24.49 -17.17 -4.23
N SER A 216 -25.10 -18.16 -3.60
CA SER A 216 -24.44 -19.32 -3.02
C SER A 216 -24.37 -20.46 -4.03
N ASN A 217 -23.14 -20.86 -4.38
CA ASN A 217 -22.70 -22.13 -4.99
C ASN A 217 -21.99 -21.95 -6.33
N GLU A 218 -20.72 -21.54 -6.31
CA GLU A 218 -19.69 -22.08 -7.21
C GLU A 218 -18.32 -21.54 -6.77
N ALA A 219 -17.45 -22.43 -6.27
CA ALA A 219 -16.06 -22.07 -6.00
C ALA A 219 -15.26 -22.20 -7.29
N CYS A 220 -15.16 -21.11 -8.05
CA CYS A 220 -14.26 -21.05 -9.21
C CYS A 220 -12.81 -20.97 -8.68
N SER A 221 -11.95 -21.92 -9.09
CA SER A 221 -10.53 -21.92 -8.76
C SER A 221 -9.82 -20.79 -9.50
N LEU A 222 -9.65 -19.64 -8.83
CA LEU A 222 -8.96 -18.48 -9.40
C LEU A 222 -7.43 -18.62 -9.28
N PRO A 223 -6.65 -18.06 -10.23
CA PRO A 223 -5.19 -18.14 -10.23
C PRO A 223 -4.58 -17.45 -9.00
N ALA A 224 -3.39 -17.90 -8.60
CA ALA A 224 -2.63 -17.27 -7.52
C ALA A 224 -2.21 -15.84 -7.91
N VAL A 225 -2.32 -14.91 -6.96
CA VAL A 225 -1.97 -13.49 -7.13
C VAL A 225 -0.84 -13.15 -6.16
N LEU A 226 0.19 -12.47 -6.65
CA LEU A 226 1.27 -11.96 -5.82
C LEU A 226 0.91 -10.57 -5.28
N LEU A 227 0.83 -10.46 -3.96
CA LEU A 227 0.67 -9.19 -3.25
C LEU A 227 2.02 -8.73 -2.69
N PHE A 228 2.48 -7.59 -3.17
CA PHE A 228 3.61 -6.88 -2.59
C PHE A 228 3.11 -5.73 -1.73
N ASN A 229 3.40 -5.80 -0.44
CA ASN A 229 2.97 -4.79 0.53
C ASN A 229 4.20 -4.03 1.02
N ILE A 230 4.15 -2.70 0.95
CA ILE A 230 5.06 -1.82 1.68
C ILE A 230 4.19 -0.92 2.56
N TYR A 231 4.47 -0.94 3.85
CA TYR A 231 3.91 0.01 4.79
C TYR A 231 4.96 1.08 5.07
N ALA A 232 4.58 2.33 4.86
CA ALA A 232 5.43 3.48 5.12
C ALA A 232 4.73 4.44 6.09
N LYS A 233 5.52 5.04 6.96
CA LYS A 233 5.06 6.14 7.80
C LYS A 233 5.12 7.44 6.99
N ILE A 234 3.97 8.08 6.80
CA ILE A 234 3.83 9.39 6.16
C ILE A 234 3.50 10.45 7.21
N HIS A 235 3.94 11.68 7.00
CA HIS A 235 3.61 12.78 7.93
C HIS A 235 2.17 13.24 7.67
N ASN A 236 1.33 13.21 8.70
CA ASN A 236 -0.04 13.69 8.60
C ASN A 236 -0.04 15.23 8.67
N ARG A 237 0.21 15.91 7.54
CA ARG A 237 -0.32 17.27 7.39
C ARG A 237 -1.77 17.09 7.01
N SER A 238 -2.69 17.58 7.85
CA SER A 238 -4.12 17.54 7.59
C SER A 238 -4.40 17.82 6.11
N ILE A 239 -4.80 16.77 5.38
CA ILE A 239 -5.32 16.92 4.03
C ILE A 239 -6.74 17.46 4.23
N CYS A 240 -6.83 18.77 4.42
CA CYS A 240 -8.10 19.46 4.31
C CYS A 240 -8.46 19.48 2.83
N THR A 241 -9.49 18.72 2.48
CA THR A 241 -10.22 18.81 1.21
C THR A 241 -10.82 20.19 1.00
#